data_AF-A0A368G408-F1
#
_entry.id   AF-A0A368G408-F1
#
_cell.length_a   1.000
_cell.length_b   1.000
_cell.length_c   1.000
_cell.angle_alpha   90.00
_cell.angle_beta   90.00
_cell.angle_gamma   90.00
#
_symmetry.space_group_name_H-M   'P 1'
#
loop_
_entity.id
_entity.type
_entity.pdbx_description
1 polymer ?
#
loop_
_entity_poly.entity_id
_entity_poly.type
_entity_poly.pdbx_seq_one_letter_code
_entity_poly.pdbx_strand_id
1 'polypeptide(L)'
;MLGFTENLSGAWQIVRKTGRIHVKQGFLEQNQNQLEKNYFEVVMNIFIERFIPFLTGEQVCLGIIHSTYSKFNGILWKNTKPSIAVLELPAPDGNEKKKVRFAQSYAPSQIADVWKRFFNLISAQMTDSFELERTKQRNAQSQKTLAPHQHIEQSERKKKRIQVVHCSLDTCTQ
;
A
#
# COMPACT_ATOMS: atom_id res chain seq x y z
N MET A 1 2.32 0.79 14.82
CA MET A 1 1.14 1.62 15.20
C MET A 1 0.06 0.79 15.89
N LEU A 2 -0.53 -0.22 15.23
CA LEU A 2 -1.61 -1.01 15.81
C LEU A 2 -1.14 -2.00 16.91
N GLY A 3 0.00 -2.67 16.71
CA GLY A 3 0.49 -3.72 17.63
C GLY A 3 1.57 -3.29 18.62
N PHE A 4 1.80 -1.99 18.82
CA PHE A 4 2.81 -1.51 19.78
C PHE A 4 2.38 -0.21 20.46
N THR A 5 2.15 0.85 19.67
CA THR A 5 1.76 2.16 20.20
C THR A 5 0.26 2.36 20.33
N GLU A 6 -0.55 1.36 19.95
CA GLU A 6 -2.02 1.39 19.89
C GLU A 6 -2.63 2.64 19.23
N ASN A 7 -1.88 3.27 18.31
CA ASN A 7 -2.29 4.51 17.67
C ASN A 7 -3.23 4.19 16.50
N LEU A 8 -4.48 3.86 16.82
CA LEU A 8 -5.53 3.50 15.86
C LEU A 8 -5.83 4.66 14.90
N SER A 9 -5.95 5.87 15.45
CA SER A 9 -6.25 7.09 14.66
C SER A 9 -5.17 7.33 13.61
N GLY A 10 -3.89 7.31 14.00
CA GLY A 10 -2.79 7.49 13.08
C GLY A 10 -2.69 6.37 12.04
N ALA A 11 -2.94 5.13 12.43
CA ALA A 11 -2.96 3.99 11.51
C ALA A 11 -4.08 4.12 10.46
N TRP A 12 -5.25 4.60 10.87
CA TRP A 12 -6.35 4.87 9.96
C TRP A 12 -6.04 6.04 9.01
N GLN A 13 -5.49 7.12 9.56
CA GLN A 13 -5.13 8.32 8.80
C GLN A 13 -4.08 8.03 7.73
N ILE A 14 -3.06 7.23 8.03
CA ILE A 14 -2.01 6.91 7.05
C ILE A 14 -2.58 6.10 5.88
N VAL A 15 -3.40 5.07 6.14
CA VAL A 15 -4.03 4.26 5.08
C VAL A 15 -4.88 5.14 4.15
N ARG A 16 -5.73 5.99 4.72
CA ARG A 16 -6.59 6.88 3.92
C ARG A 16 -5.78 7.96 3.20
N LYS A 17 -4.71 8.49 3.81
CA LYS A 17 -3.82 9.45 3.16
C LYS A 17 -3.14 8.82 1.95
N THR A 18 -2.69 7.58 2.08
CA THR A 18 -2.10 6.81 0.99
C THR A 18 -3.10 6.63 -0.16
N GLY A 19 -4.33 6.20 0.11
CA GLY A 19 -5.37 6.07 -0.93
C GLY A 19 -5.62 7.38 -1.69
N ARG A 20 -5.75 8.51 -0.99
CA ARG A 20 -5.91 9.84 -1.62
C ARG A 20 -4.74 10.24 -2.53
N ILE A 21 -3.50 9.98 -2.12
CA ILE A 21 -2.31 10.34 -2.90
C ILE A 21 -2.24 9.55 -4.22
N HIS A 22 -2.75 8.31 -4.22
CA HIS A 22 -2.74 7.46 -5.41
C HIS A 22 -3.64 7.97 -6.54
N VAL A 23 -4.58 8.89 -6.28
CA VAL A 23 -5.38 9.56 -7.34
C VAL A 23 -4.48 10.28 -8.35
N LYS A 24 -3.29 10.73 -7.94
CA LYS A 24 -2.32 11.39 -8.83
C LYS A 24 -1.64 10.42 -9.80
N GLN A 25 -1.78 9.11 -9.60
CA GLN A 25 -1.26 8.12 -10.52
C GLN A 25 -2.23 7.99 -11.70
N GLY A 26 -1.89 8.57 -12.86
CA GLY A 26 -2.80 8.63 -14.01
C GLY A 26 -3.35 7.27 -14.46
N PHE A 27 -2.54 6.21 -14.33
CA PHE A 27 -3.01 4.84 -14.57
C PHE A 27 -4.15 4.45 -13.63
N LEU A 28 -4.01 4.67 -12.32
CA LEU A 28 -5.05 4.34 -11.35
C LEU A 28 -6.25 5.28 -11.51
N GLU A 29 -6.03 6.56 -11.77
CA GLU A 29 -7.11 7.53 -11.98
C GLU A 29 -8.10 7.05 -13.05
N GLN A 30 -7.56 6.54 -14.16
CA GLN A 30 -8.33 6.10 -15.33
C GLN A 30 -8.90 4.68 -15.17
N ASN A 31 -8.15 3.77 -14.56
CA ASN A 31 -8.46 2.34 -14.59
C ASN A 31 -8.99 1.77 -13.26
N GLN A 32 -8.83 2.49 -12.13
CA GLN A 32 -9.36 2.02 -10.84
C GLN A 32 -10.90 2.05 -10.87
N ASN A 33 -11.50 0.88 -10.68
CA ASN A 33 -12.95 0.71 -10.70
C ASN A 33 -13.35 -0.39 -9.72
N GLN A 34 -14.25 -0.08 -8.78
CA GLN A 34 -14.72 -1.04 -7.79
C GLN A 34 -15.49 -2.23 -8.40
N LEU A 35 -16.20 -2.02 -9.51
CA LEU A 35 -17.06 -3.04 -10.13
C LEU A 35 -16.31 -3.91 -11.15
N GLU A 36 -15.20 -3.39 -11.69
CA GLU A 36 -14.43 -4.07 -12.73
C GLU A 36 -13.08 -4.56 -12.20
N LYS A 37 -12.22 -3.63 -11.78
CA LYS A 37 -10.87 -3.96 -11.32
C LYS A 37 -10.38 -2.99 -10.25
N ASN A 38 -10.36 -3.50 -9.02
CA ASN A 38 -9.78 -2.81 -7.89
C ASN A 38 -8.30 -3.21 -7.75
N TYR A 39 -7.38 -2.34 -8.17
CA TYR A 39 -5.95 -2.65 -8.14
C TYR A 39 -5.39 -2.75 -6.71
N PHE A 40 -5.98 -2.04 -5.73
CA PHE A 40 -5.60 -2.20 -4.34
C PHE A 40 -5.96 -3.59 -3.83
N GLU A 41 -7.15 -4.09 -4.17
CA GLU A 41 -7.57 -5.43 -3.82
C GLU A 41 -6.71 -6.49 -4.51
N VAL A 42 -6.43 -6.35 -5.81
CA VAL A 42 -5.53 -7.26 -6.54
C VAL A 42 -4.17 -7.38 -5.83
N VAL A 43 -3.56 -6.26 -5.45
CA VAL A 43 -2.28 -6.27 -4.74
C VAL A 43 -2.43 -6.92 -3.36
N MET A 44 -3.45 -6.55 -2.58
CA MET A 44 -3.66 -7.11 -1.23
C MET A 44 -3.96 -8.62 -1.28
N ASN A 45 -4.64 -9.12 -2.31
CA ASN A 45 -4.88 -10.54 -2.52
C ASN A 45 -3.56 -11.30 -2.76
N ILE A 46 -2.64 -10.74 -3.55
CA ILE A 46 -1.31 -11.32 -3.73
C ILE A 46 -0.54 -11.34 -2.40
N PHE A 47 -0.63 -10.29 -1.58
CA PHE A 47 -0.05 -10.31 -0.23
C PHE A 47 -0.69 -11.38 0.65
N ILE A 48 -2.02 -11.55 0.61
CA ILE A 48 -2.70 -12.60 1.36
C ILE A 48 -2.19 -14.00 0.95
N GLU A 49 -2.09 -14.26 -0.35
CA GLU A 49 -1.66 -15.56 -0.87
C GLU A 49 -0.17 -15.85 -0.62
N ARG A 50 0.68 -14.84 -0.77
CA ARG A 50 2.14 -15.02 -0.76
C ARG A 50 2.78 -14.72 0.58
N PHE A 51 2.29 -13.72 1.31
CA PHE A 51 2.92 -13.25 2.54
C PHE A 51 2.48 -14.02 3.78
N ILE A 52 1.21 -14.41 3.87
CA ILE A 52 0.68 -15.14 5.03
C ILE A 52 1.42 -16.45 5.31
N PRO A 53 1.77 -17.29 4.30
CA PRO A 53 2.55 -18.50 4.54
C PRO A 53 3.90 -18.25 5.22
N PHE A 54 4.53 -17.09 5.01
CA PHE A 54 5.75 -16.71 5.73
C PHE A 54 5.46 -16.32 7.19
N LEU A 55 4.33 -15.67 7.45
CA LEU A 55 3.91 -15.28 8.80
C LEU A 55 3.47 -16.47 9.65
N THR A 56 2.89 -17.51 9.03
CA THR A 56 2.53 -18.76 9.71
C THR A 56 3.71 -19.70 9.91
N GLY A 57 4.84 -19.45 9.24
CA GLY A 57 6.02 -20.32 9.26
C GLY A 57 5.88 -21.56 8.37
N GLU A 58 4.88 -21.60 7.50
CA GLU A 58 4.71 -22.63 6.46
C GLU A 58 5.78 -22.49 5.38
N GLN A 59 6.07 -21.26 4.96
CA GLN A 59 7.18 -20.94 4.07
C GLN A 59 8.30 -20.24 4.83
N VAL A 60 9.54 -20.56 4.47
CA VAL A 60 10.74 -19.92 5.01
C VAL A 60 11.34 -19.08 3.89
N CYS A 61 11.70 -17.83 4.17
CA CYS A 61 12.47 -17.04 3.23
C CYS A 61 13.86 -17.69 3.06
N LEU A 62 14.09 -18.40 1.96
CA LEU A 62 15.42 -18.91 1.57
C LEU A 62 16.32 -17.78 1.03
N GLY A 63 16.19 -16.58 1.60
CA GLY A 63 17.02 -15.43 1.28
C GLY A 63 18.12 -15.31 2.32
N ILE A 64 19.35 -15.68 1.92
CA ILE A 64 20.61 -15.40 2.63
C ILE A 64 20.90 -16.33 3.84
N ILE A 65 20.89 -17.65 3.62
CA ILE A 65 21.76 -18.58 4.39
C ILE A 65 22.58 -19.41 3.41
N HIS A 66 23.24 -18.74 2.47
CA HIS A 66 24.28 -19.35 1.63
C HIS A 66 25.65 -18.71 1.91
N SER A 67 25.88 -18.24 3.15
CA SER A 67 27.13 -17.56 3.51
C SER A 67 28.16 -18.44 4.23
N THR A 68 27.87 -19.68 4.68
CA THR A 68 28.91 -20.40 5.47
C THR A 68 29.02 -21.91 5.32
N TYR A 69 28.21 -22.59 4.50
CA TYR A 69 28.41 -24.04 4.34
C TYR A 69 28.48 -24.49 2.89
N SER A 70 29.65 -25.06 2.59
CA SER A 70 29.98 -25.92 1.46
C SER A 70 30.54 -25.25 0.19
N LYS A 71 31.88 -25.25 0.10
CA LYS A 71 32.63 -25.47 -1.14
C LYS A 71 31.92 -26.52 -2.00
N PHE A 72 31.49 -26.17 -3.21
CA PHE A 72 31.41 -27.14 -4.28
C PHE A 72 31.76 -26.48 -5.62
N ASN A 73 32.58 -27.22 -6.37
CA ASN A 73 33.33 -26.80 -7.54
C ASN A 73 32.45 -26.23 -8.65
N GLY A 74 33.06 -25.29 -9.39
CA GLY A 74 32.41 -24.49 -10.41
C GLY A 74 31.71 -25.30 -11.51
N ILE A 75 30.62 -24.71 -12.01
CA ILE A 75 30.13 -24.82 -13.37
C ILE A 75 29.40 -23.51 -13.71
N LEU A 76 29.84 -22.96 -14.84
CA LEU A 76 29.28 -21.94 -15.71
C LEU A 76 27.79 -21.58 -15.51
N TRP A 77 27.52 -20.32 -15.16
CA TRP A 77 26.18 -19.73 -15.24
C TRP A 77 25.82 -19.53 -16.72
N LYS A 78 24.92 -20.35 -17.26
CA LYS A 78 24.21 -20.04 -18.51
C LYS A 78 22.75 -19.79 -18.20
N ASN A 79 22.27 -18.70 -18.80
CA ASN A 79 20.91 -18.19 -18.77
C ASN A 79 19.86 -19.29 -18.98
N THR A 80 19.01 -19.50 -17.98
CA THR A 80 17.74 -20.19 -18.14
C THR A 80 16.69 -19.45 -17.34
N LYS A 81 15.56 -19.17 -18.01
CA LYS A 81 14.36 -18.46 -17.53
C LYS A 81 13.99 -18.85 -16.09
N PRO A 82 13.45 -17.92 -15.27
CA PRO A 82 12.87 -18.28 -13.98
C PRO A 82 11.55 -19.02 -14.25
N SER A 83 11.65 -20.33 -14.49
CA SER A 83 10.51 -21.22 -14.34
C SER A 83 10.36 -21.44 -12.85
N ILE A 84 9.29 -20.90 -12.27
CA ILE A 84 8.87 -21.24 -10.91
C ILE A 84 8.52 -22.73 -10.95
N ALA A 85 9.49 -23.58 -10.65
CA ALA A 85 9.26 -24.98 -10.40
C ALA A 85 8.50 -25.08 -9.08
N VAL A 86 7.18 -25.28 -9.18
CA VAL A 86 6.42 -25.91 -8.12
C VAL A 86 6.96 -27.33 -8.01
N LEU A 87 7.91 -27.55 -7.11
CA LEU A 87 8.36 -28.88 -6.73
C LEU A 87 7.18 -29.57 -6.03
N GLU A 88 6.54 -30.50 -6.73
CA GLU A 88 5.74 -31.55 -6.12
C GLU A 88 6.55 -32.22 -4.99
N LEU A 89 5.93 -32.32 -3.82
CA LEU A 89 6.49 -32.97 -2.64
C LEU A 89 6.71 -34.47 -2.92
N PRO A 90 7.85 -35.07 -2.50
CA PRO A 90 7.96 -36.52 -2.45
C PRO A 90 7.08 -37.05 -1.32
N ALA A 91 6.52 -38.24 -1.54
CA ALA A 91 5.69 -39.02 -0.62
C ALA A 91 6.37 -39.24 0.77
N PRO A 92 5.60 -39.59 1.83
CA PRO A 92 6.04 -39.43 3.20
C PRO A 92 6.97 -40.58 3.61
N ASP A 93 8.28 -40.35 3.56
CA ASP A 93 9.22 -41.20 4.29
C ASP A 93 9.38 -40.69 5.72
N GLY A 94 9.00 -41.57 6.66
CA GLY A 94 8.98 -41.32 8.08
C GLY A 94 10.37 -41.05 8.63
N ASN A 95 10.71 -39.78 8.81
CA ASN A 95 11.71 -39.38 9.79
C ASN A 95 11.41 -37.95 10.25
N GLU A 96 10.65 -37.84 11.34
CA GLU A 96 10.33 -36.58 12.00
C GLU A 96 11.61 -35.89 12.48
N LYS A 97 12.23 -35.11 11.61
CA LYS A 97 13.20 -34.10 12.04
C LYS A 97 12.41 -33.07 12.83
N LYS A 98 12.52 -33.15 14.16
CA LYS A 98 11.96 -32.20 15.12
C LYS A 98 12.30 -30.78 14.69
N LYS A 99 11.38 -30.15 13.96
CA LYS A 99 11.38 -28.73 13.66
C LYS A 99 11.31 -28.06 15.03
N VAL A 100 12.38 -27.39 15.45
CA VAL A 100 12.39 -26.55 16.65
C VAL A 100 11.40 -25.42 16.37
N ARG A 101 10.12 -25.70 16.61
CA ARG A 101 9.06 -24.71 16.63
C ARG A 101 9.30 -23.93 17.90
N PHE A 102 9.90 -22.74 17.76
CA PHE A 102 9.71 -21.68 18.72
C PHE A 102 8.23 -21.70 19.12
N ALA A 103 7.94 -21.72 20.42
CA ALA A 103 6.57 -21.84 20.93
C ALA A 103 5.69 -20.74 20.32
N GLN A 104 5.05 -21.05 19.21
CA GLN A 104 4.19 -20.13 18.50
C GLN A 104 2.89 -20.17 19.27
N SER A 105 2.68 -19.17 20.14
CA SER A 105 1.51 -19.07 21.01
C SER A 105 0.20 -18.96 20.25
N TYR A 106 0.27 -18.62 18.96
CA TYR A 106 -0.87 -18.46 18.07
C TYR A 106 -0.93 -19.62 17.07
N ALA A 107 -2.13 -20.18 16.88
CA ALA A 107 -2.35 -21.17 15.84
C ALA A 107 -2.16 -20.52 14.45
N PRO A 108 -1.60 -21.25 13.46
CA PRO A 108 -1.45 -20.74 12.09
C PRO A 108 -2.73 -20.16 11.49
N SER A 109 -3.88 -20.77 11.79
CA SER A 109 -5.20 -20.28 11.38
C SER A 109 -5.53 -18.90 11.96
N GLN A 110 -5.23 -18.67 13.25
CA GLN A 110 -5.45 -17.37 13.90
C GLN A 110 -4.59 -16.27 13.25
N ILE A 111 -3.32 -16.58 12.98
CA ILE A 111 -2.41 -15.66 12.29
C ILE A 111 -2.97 -15.34 10.90
N ALA A 112 -3.32 -16.36 10.12
CA ALA A 112 -3.86 -16.18 8.78
C ALA A 112 -5.13 -15.32 8.77
N ASP A 113 -6.07 -15.57 9.68
CA ASP A 113 -7.34 -14.86 9.72
C ASP A 113 -7.18 -13.39 10.09
N VAL A 114 -6.32 -13.08 11.07
CA VAL A 114 -6.03 -11.69 11.47
C VAL A 114 -5.40 -10.92 10.31
N TRP A 115 -4.43 -11.52 9.63
CA TRP A 115 -3.75 -10.87 8.51
C TRP A 115 -4.64 -10.71 7.28
N LYS A 116 -5.50 -11.70 6.96
CA LYS A 116 -6.52 -11.58 5.91
C LYS A 116 -7.44 -10.39 6.18
N ARG A 117 -8.01 -10.31 7.39
CA ARG A 117 -8.88 -9.20 7.78
C ARG A 117 -8.16 -7.86 7.71
N PHE A 118 -6.90 -7.82 8.14
CA PHE A 118 -6.09 -6.62 8.10
C PHE A 118 -5.85 -6.12 6.66
N PHE A 119 -5.41 -6.99 5.75
CA PHE A 119 -5.19 -6.61 4.35
C PHE A 119 -6.48 -6.21 3.63
N ASN A 120 -7.59 -6.91 3.88
CA ASN A 120 -8.90 -6.55 3.34
C ASN A 120 -9.39 -5.19 3.86
N LEU A 121 -9.11 -4.87 5.13
CA LEU A 121 -9.45 -3.56 5.68
C LEU A 121 -8.61 -2.45 5.03
N ILE A 122 -7.33 -2.71 4.77
CA ILE A 122 -6.46 -1.77 4.07
C ILE A 122 -6.98 -1.51 2.65
N SER A 123 -7.26 -2.55 1.86
CA SER A 123 -7.75 -2.39 0.49
C SER A 123 -9.05 -1.59 0.47
N ALA A 124 -10.02 -1.91 1.34
CA ALA A 124 -11.28 -1.18 1.45
C ALA A 124 -11.05 0.31 1.76
N GLN A 125 -10.25 0.62 2.80
CA GLN A 125 -10.01 2.01 3.20
C GLN A 125 -9.22 2.82 2.16
N MET A 126 -8.26 2.19 1.47
CA MET A 126 -7.56 2.83 0.36
C MET A 126 -8.51 3.09 -0.81
N THR A 127 -9.38 2.14 -1.14
CA THR A 127 -10.37 2.25 -2.21
C THR A 127 -11.35 3.40 -1.95
N ASP A 128 -11.96 3.43 -0.77
CA ASP A 128 -12.95 4.47 -0.41
C ASP A 128 -12.33 5.87 -0.45
N SER A 129 -11.12 6.00 0.12
CA SER A 129 -10.42 7.28 0.18
C SER A 129 -9.91 7.74 -1.19
N PHE A 130 -9.52 6.81 -2.06
CA PHE A 130 -9.18 7.09 -3.45
C PHE A 130 -10.40 7.60 -4.23
N GLU A 131 -11.53 6.89 -4.16
CA GLU A 131 -12.73 7.25 -4.91
C GLU A 131 -13.31 8.60 -4.53
N LEU A 132 -13.35 8.87 -3.22
CA LEU A 132 -13.81 10.14 -2.69
C LEU A 132 -12.94 11.30 -3.21
N GLU A 133 -11.62 11.13 -3.18
CA GLU A 133 -10.69 12.16 -3.61
C GLU A 133 -10.70 12.36 -5.14
N ARG A 134 -10.81 11.28 -5.92
CA ARG A 134 -10.98 11.33 -7.39
C ARG A 134 -12.23 12.11 -7.78
N THR A 135 -13.36 11.80 -7.15
CA THR A 135 -14.63 12.50 -7.39
C THR A 135 -14.54 13.99 -7.04
N LYS A 136 -13.92 14.30 -5.89
CA LYS A 136 -13.70 15.68 -5.46
C LYS A 136 -12.85 16.47 -6.47
N GLN A 137 -11.77 15.89 -6.99
CA GLN A 137 -10.90 16.55 -7.98
C GLN A 137 -11.63 16.79 -9.30
N ARG A 138 -12.38 15.80 -9.79
CA ARG A 138 -13.21 15.95 -11.00
C ARG A 138 -14.25 17.07 -10.85
N ASN A 139 -14.98 17.10 -9.74
CA ASN A 139 -15.99 18.12 -9.47
C ASN A 139 -15.37 19.53 -9.38
N ALA A 140 -14.22 19.66 -8.72
CA ALA A 140 -13.50 20.93 -8.64
C ALA A 140 -13.01 21.41 -10.01
N GLN A 141 -12.62 20.48 -10.89
CA GLN A 141 -12.25 20.81 -12.27
C GLN A 141 -13.46 21.25 -13.09
N SER A 142 -14.59 20.54 -13.00
CA SER A 142 -15.84 20.91 -13.68
C SER A 142 -16.35 22.30 -13.27
N GLN A 143 -16.31 22.64 -11.98
CA GLN A 143 -16.70 23.98 -11.50
C GLN A 143 -15.85 25.10 -12.10
N LYS A 144 -14.53 24.88 -12.24
CA LYS A 144 -13.62 25.86 -12.88
C LYS A 144 -13.98 26.09 -14.34
N THR A 145 -14.45 25.06 -15.04
CA THR A 145 -14.87 25.16 -16.44
C THR A 145 -16.24 25.83 -16.61
N LEU A 146 -17.18 25.59 -15.69
CA LEU A 146 -18.56 26.09 -15.77
C LEU A 146 -18.70 27.56 -15.36
N ALA A 147 -17.84 28.07 -14.46
CA ALA A 147 -17.84 29.47 -14.07
C ALA A 147 -16.41 30.07 -14.03
N PRO A 148 -15.70 30.17 -15.17
CA PRO A 148 -14.31 30.65 -15.19
C PRO A 148 -14.17 32.09 -14.66
N HIS A 149 -15.17 32.93 -14.93
CA HIS A 149 -15.22 34.34 -14.53
C HIS A 149 -15.33 34.54 -13.01
N GLN A 150 -16.00 33.63 -12.28
CA GLN A 150 -16.04 33.69 -10.81
C GLN A 150 -14.68 33.42 -10.17
N HIS A 151 -13.84 32.60 -10.81
CA HIS A 151 -12.49 32.32 -10.33
C HIS A 151 -11.55 33.51 -10.55
N ILE A 152 -11.69 34.22 -11.67
CA ILE A 152 -10.95 35.46 -11.96
C ILE A 152 -11.28 36.55 -10.94
N GLU A 153 -12.55 36.74 -10.58
CA GLU A 153 -12.93 37.70 -9.54
C GLU A 153 -12.35 37.33 -8.17
N GLN A 154 -12.31 36.04 -7.80
CA GLN A 154 -11.74 35.63 -6.52
C GLN A 154 -10.22 35.80 -6.48
N SER A 155 -9.49 35.50 -7.56
CA SER A 155 -8.04 35.76 -7.62
C SER A 155 -7.73 37.25 -7.56
N GLU A 156 -8.52 38.09 -8.25
CA GLU A 156 -8.40 39.54 -8.19
C GLU A 156 -8.74 40.10 -6.80
N ARG A 157 -9.80 39.61 -6.14
CA ARG A 157 -10.13 40.00 -4.76
C ARG A 157 -9.04 39.59 -3.77
N LYS A 158 -8.43 38.42 -3.93
CA LYS A 158 -7.32 37.94 -3.08
C LYS A 158 -6.05 38.77 -3.32
N LYS A 159 -5.75 39.13 -4.56
CA LYS A 159 -4.65 40.04 -4.93
C LYS A 159 -4.84 41.43 -4.33
N LYS A 160 -6.06 41.99 -4.39
CA LYS A 160 -6.41 43.27 -3.76
C LYS A 160 -6.24 43.24 -2.23
N ARG A 161 -6.58 42.14 -1.55
CA ARG A 161 -6.34 42.00 -0.09
C ARG A 161 -4.85 42.01 0.27
N ILE A 162 -4.02 41.33 -0.52
CA ILE A 162 -2.57 41.30 -0.29
C ILE A 162 -1.95 42.68 -0.54
N GLN A 163 -2.40 43.40 -1.57
CA GLN A 163 -1.96 44.76 -1.86
C GLN A 163 -2.36 45.76 -0.78
N VAL A 164 -3.56 45.64 -0.21
CA VAL A 164 -3.99 46.46 0.93
C VAL A 164 -3.11 46.21 2.16
N VAL A 165 -2.81 44.95 2.49
CA VAL A 165 -1.92 44.60 3.61
C VAL A 165 -0.49 45.14 3.41
N HIS A 166 0.03 45.13 2.18
CA HIS A 166 1.33 45.73 1.87
C HIS A 166 1.33 47.25 2.08
N CYS A 167 0.28 47.93 1.61
CA CYS A 167 0.14 49.39 1.77
C CYS A 167 -0.05 49.81 3.24
N SER A 168 -0.68 48.96 4.06
CA SER A 168 -0.85 49.16 5.50
C SER A 168 0.46 49.04 6.30
N LEU A 169 1.44 48.27 5.81
CA LEU A 169 2.76 48.15 6.44
C LEU A 169 3.64 49.36 6.14
N ASP A 170 3.56 49.89 4.92
CA ASP A 170 4.34 51.06 4.48
C ASP A 170 3.86 52.38 5.12
N THR A 171 2.65 52.42 5.68
CA THR A 171 2.08 53.60 6.37
C THR A 171 2.31 53.61 7.88
N CYS A 172 2.87 52.53 8.45
CA CYS A 172 3.17 52.43 9.90
C CYS A 172 4.66 52.73 10.21
N THR A 173 5.46 53.14 9.21
CA THR A 173 6.90 53.43 9.31
C THR A 173 7.27 54.88 9.00
N GLN A 174 6.34 55.83 9.23
CA GLN A 174 6.63 57.27 9.29
C GLN A 174 6.28 57.85 10.66
#